data_AF-A0A2E8H9G0-F1
#
_entry.id   AF-A0A2E8H9G0-F1
#
_cell.length_a   1.000
_cell.length_b   1.000
_cell.length_c   1.000
_cell.angle_alpha   90.00
_cell.angle_beta   90.00
_cell.angle_gamma   90.00
#
_symmetry.space_group_name_H-M   'P 1'
#
loop_
_entity.id
_entity.type
_entity.pdbx_description
1 polymer ?
#
loop_
_entity_poly.entity_id
_entity_poly.type
_entity_poly.pdbx_seq_one_letter_code
_entity_poly.pdbx_strand_id
1 'polypeptide(L)'
;MRRFIALTLFGGLAALAGHAVISLGLHPERLAPAVVLLQGCAALVVGSALFATGMLGLADGFEKLTGRVGELLGQKEVSRAADGIVVSDHSGLAQIDQQFWRGYGRAGIGLGVFMTGLLGLTAALARTSPSLFTVGVGAGITVLFILSATLSAKGLRHVRSVHVDVDASARHLSRLPERRPVEVHRPRKRRTPRVALFPRQGTTDRRRGLDRKAGPNPPRRALESTG
;
A
#
# COMPACT_ATOMS: atom_id res chain seq x y z
N MET A 1 -0.14 -12.65 -7.30
CA MET A 1 -1.39 -11.96 -7.68
C MET A 1 -2.49 -12.86 -8.22
N ARG A 2 -2.39 -13.38 -9.47
CA ARG A 2 -3.50 -14.14 -10.09
C ARG A 2 -4.01 -15.31 -9.22
N ARG A 3 -3.09 -16.07 -8.62
CA ARG A 3 -3.42 -17.15 -7.68
C ARG A 3 -4.25 -16.69 -6.47
N PHE A 4 -3.94 -15.52 -5.91
CA PHE A 4 -4.61 -15.00 -4.72
C PHE A 4 -5.99 -14.44 -5.07
N ILE A 5 -6.13 -13.77 -6.21
CA ILE A 5 -7.45 -13.37 -6.75
C ILE A 5 -8.32 -14.60 -6.99
N ALA A 6 -7.77 -15.65 -7.61
CA ALA A 6 -8.49 -16.90 -7.83
C ALA A 6 -8.91 -17.54 -6.50
N LEU A 7 -8.02 -17.64 -5.52
CA LEU A 7 -8.32 -18.11 -4.16
C LEU A 7 -9.45 -17.31 -3.50
N THR A 8 -9.42 -15.99 -3.59
CA THR A 8 -10.50 -15.12 -3.07
C THR A 8 -11.83 -15.43 -3.75
N LEU A 9 -11.85 -15.54 -5.08
CA LEU A 9 -13.07 -15.82 -5.83
C LEU A 9 -13.63 -17.22 -5.55
N PHE A 10 -12.77 -18.25 -5.57
CA PHE A 10 -13.16 -19.63 -5.27
C PHE A 10 -13.63 -19.77 -3.82
N GLY A 11 -12.93 -19.15 -2.87
CA GLY A 11 -13.32 -19.15 -1.47
C GLY A 11 -14.68 -18.48 -1.26
N GLY A 12 -14.91 -17.34 -1.89
CA GLY A 12 -16.20 -16.66 -1.89
C GLY A 12 -17.32 -17.56 -2.43
N LEU A 13 -17.14 -18.13 -3.63
CA LEU A 13 -18.12 -19.04 -4.23
C LEU A 13 -18.40 -20.29 -3.39
N ALA A 14 -17.37 -20.89 -2.79
CA ALA A 14 -17.52 -22.04 -1.91
C ALA A 14 -18.31 -21.69 -0.64
N ALA A 15 -18.04 -20.51 -0.04
CA ALA A 15 -18.78 -20.03 1.11
C ALA A 15 -20.26 -19.80 0.78
N LEU A 16 -20.55 -19.23 -0.40
CA LEU A 16 -21.91 -19.04 -0.90
C LEU A 16 -22.66 -20.37 -1.06
N ALA A 17 -22.03 -21.34 -1.71
CA ALA A 17 -22.61 -22.66 -1.91
C ALA A 17 -22.87 -23.35 -0.57
N GLY A 18 -21.91 -23.31 0.36
CA GLY A 18 -22.07 -23.87 1.71
C GLY A 18 -23.25 -23.25 2.46
N HIS A 19 -23.38 -21.93 2.40
CA HIS A 19 -24.51 -21.24 3.04
C HIS A 19 -25.85 -21.57 2.38
N ALA A 20 -25.92 -21.62 1.05
CA ALA A 20 -27.15 -22.00 0.35
C ALA A 20 -27.61 -23.41 0.75
N VAL A 21 -26.67 -24.36 0.87
CA VAL A 21 -26.95 -25.73 1.33
C VAL A 21 -27.46 -25.74 2.77
N ILE A 22 -26.83 -25.01 3.70
CA ILE A 22 -27.27 -24.91 5.10
C ILE A 22 -28.67 -24.29 5.17
N SER A 23 -28.90 -23.18 4.46
CA SER A 23 -30.20 -22.50 4.46
C SER A 23 -31.32 -23.39 3.95
N LEU A 24 -31.07 -24.18 2.89
CA LEU A 24 -32.06 -25.15 2.37
C LEU A 24 -32.29 -26.32 3.33
N GLY A 25 -31.24 -26.79 4.02
CA GLY A 25 -31.32 -27.94 4.91
C GLY A 25 -31.93 -27.67 6.28
N LEU A 26 -31.97 -26.40 6.71
CA LEU A 26 -32.55 -25.97 7.99
C LEU A 26 -34.05 -25.71 7.93
N HIS A 27 -34.71 -25.99 6.80
CA HIS A 27 -36.14 -25.77 6.69
C HIS A 27 -36.92 -26.71 7.64
N PRO A 28 -37.84 -26.21 8.50
CA PRO A 28 -38.51 -27.00 9.54
C PRO A 28 -39.28 -28.22 9.02
N GLU A 29 -39.78 -28.17 7.79
CA GLU A 29 -40.52 -29.29 7.17
C GLU A 29 -39.66 -30.24 6.34
N ARG A 30 -38.39 -29.92 6.09
CA ARG A 30 -37.46 -30.76 5.34
C ARG A 30 -36.12 -30.76 6.04
N LEU A 31 -36.03 -31.54 7.12
CA LEU A 31 -34.75 -31.84 7.73
C LEU A 31 -33.89 -32.55 6.69
N ALA A 32 -32.94 -31.84 6.10
CA ALA A 32 -31.95 -32.46 5.25
C ALA A 32 -31.14 -33.47 6.09
N PRO A 33 -30.62 -34.55 5.48
CA PRO A 33 -29.73 -35.46 6.17
C PRO A 33 -28.60 -34.67 6.85
N ALA A 34 -28.28 -35.01 8.10
CA ALA A 34 -27.23 -34.33 8.86
C ALA A 34 -25.90 -34.23 8.10
N VAL A 35 -25.62 -35.21 7.23
CA VAL A 35 -24.47 -35.23 6.31
C VAL A 35 -24.45 -34.03 5.36
N VAL A 36 -25.60 -33.63 4.80
CA VAL A 36 -25.71 -32.49 3.87
C VAL A 36 -25.47 -31.17 4.60
N LEU A 37 -26.01 -31.02 5.81
CA LEU A 37 -25.76 -29.87 6.67
C LEU A 37 -24.27 -29.78 7.05
N LEU A 38 -23.65 -30.90 7.41
CA LEU A 38 -22.23 -30.98 7.71
C LEU A 38 -21.37 -30.59 6.50
N GLN A 39 -21.73 -31.06 5.30
CA GLN A 39 -21.07 -30.68 4.06
C GLN A 39 -21.20 -29.17 3.77
N GLY A 40 -22.39 -28.60 3.98
CA GLY A 40 -22.62 -27.16 3.87
C GLY A 40 -21.75 -26.36 4.84
N CYS A 41 -21.68 -26.77 6.11
CA CYS A 41 -20.81 -26.17 7.11
C CYS A 41 -19.33 -26.27 6.75
N ALA A 42 -18.88 -27.44 6.30
CA ALA A 42 -17.51 -27.64 5.87
C ALA A 42 -17.16 -26.75 4.67
N ALA A 43 -18.03 -26.69 3.65
CA ALA A 43 -17.85 -25.82 2.50
C ALA A 43 -17.82 -24.33 2.89
N LEU A 44 -18.65 -23.92 3.85
CA LEU A 44 -18.68 -22.56 4.38
C LEU A 44 -17.36 -22.19 5.09
N VAL A 45 -16.88 -23.05 5.98
CA VAL A 45 -15.63 -22.84 6.73
C VAL A 45 -14.43 -22.82 5.79
N VAL A 46 -14.32 -23.83 4.93
CA VAL A 46 -13.22 -23.93 3.96
C VAL A 46 -13.26 -22.76 2.98
N GLY A 47 -14.43 -22.42 2.44
CA GLY A 47 -14.61 -21.27 1.54
C GLY A 47 -14.20 -19.95 2.18
N SER A 48 -14.63 -19.71 3.41
CA SER A 48 -14.26 -18.51 4.18
C SER A 48 -12.76 -18.44 4.44
N ALA A 49 -12.13 -19.57 4.79
CA ALA A 49 -10.69 -19.65 5.01
C ALA A 49 -9.89 -19.39 3.71
N LEU A 50 -10.32 -19.95 2.57
CA LEU A 50 -9.71 -19.69 1.27
C LEU A 50 -9.87 -18.22 0.85
N PHE A 51 -11.04 -17.64 1.12
CA PHE A 51 -11.29 -16.22 0.86
C PHE A 51 -10.33 -15.33 1.66
N ALA A 52 -10.26 -15.55 2.98
CA ALA A 52 -9.39 -14.80 3.88
C ALA A 52 -7.92 -14.96 3.50
N THR A 53 -7.49 -16.18 3.18
CA THR A 53 -6.12 -16.47 2.73
C THR A 53 -5.80 -15.76 1.41
N GLY A 54 -6.75 -15.76 0.46
CA GLY A 54 -6.60 -15.02 -0.80
C GLY A 54 -6.45 -13.52 -0.57
N MET A 55 -7.27 -12.93 0.29
CA MET A 55 -7.19 -11.52 0.65
C MET A 55 -5.86 -11.18 1.35
N LEU A 56 -5.45 -11.97 2.34
CA LEU A 56 -4.19 -11.77 3.05
C LEU A 56 -2.98 -11.85 2.10
N GLY A 57 -3.01 -12.81 1.17
CA GLY A 57 -1.98 -12.94 0.14
C GLY A 57 -1.95 -11.78 -0.88
N LEU A 58 -3.07 -11.08 -1.09
CA LEU A 58 -3.10 -9.84 -1.88
C LEU A 58 -2.45 -8.68 -1.12
N ALA A 59 -2.73 -8.54 0.18
CA ALA A 59 -2.14 -7.53 1.04
C ALA A 59 -0.61 -7.70 1.16
N ASP A 60 -0.15 -8.89 1.57
CA ASP A 60 1.28 -9.22 1.68
C ASP A 60 2.02 -9.05 0.34
N GLY A 61 1.38 -9.47 -0.77
CA GLY A 61 1.94 -9.29 -2.10
C GLY A 61 2.08 -7.82 -2.51
N PHE A 62 1.18 -6.95 -2.06
CA PHE A 62 1.26 -5.52 -2.31
C PHE A 62 2.31 -4.83 -1.43
N GLU A 63 2.35 -5.13 -0.14
CA GLU A 63 3.35 -4.57 0.80
C GLU A 63 4.79 -4.88 0.38
N LYS A 64 5.05 -6.12 -0.06
CA LYS A 64 6.37 -6.50 -0.60
C LYS A 64 6.73 -5.71 -1.85
N LEU A 65 5.74 -5.43 -2.70
CA LEU A 65 5.94 -4.70 -3.95
C LEU A 65 6.20 -3.21 -3.67
N THR A 66 5.42 -2.58 -2.79
CA THR A 66 5.60 -1.17 -2.41
C THR A 66 6.88 -0.95 -1.64
N GLY A 67 7.26 -1.86 -0.74
CA GLY A 67 8.56 -1.84 -0.05
C GLY A 67 9.73 -1.84 -1.04
N ARG A 68 9.70 -2.75 -2.02
CA ARG A 68 10.72 -2.81 -3.08
C ARG A 68 10.77 -1.52 -3.93
N VAL A 69 9.62 -0.94 -4.25
CA VAL A 69 9.56 0.35 -4.97
C VAL A 69 10.15 1.47 -4.13
N GLY A 70 9.85 1.53 -2.83
CA GLY A 70 10.44 2.49 -1.89
C GLY A 70 11.96 2.40 -1.83
N GLU A 71 12.52 1.18 -1.75
CA GLU A 71 13.97 0.95 -1.78
C GLU A 71 14.59 1.45 -3.10
N LEU A 72 13.98 1.12 -4.25
CA LEU A 72 14.45 1.54 -5.56
C LEU A 72 14.40 3.07 -5.73
N LEU A 73 13.36 3.73 -5.22
CA LEU A 73 13.27 5.19 -5.23
C LEU A 73 14.38 5.85 -4.41
N GLY A 74 14.85 5.21 -3.34
CA GLY A 74 15.99 5.70 -2.55
C GLY A 74 17.35 5.53 -3.25
N GLN A 75 17.48 4.50 -4.10
CA GLN A 75 18.75 4.11 -4.74
C GLN A 75 18.94 4.68 -6.15
N LYS A 76 17.86 5.03 -6.86
CA LYS A 76 17.90 5.42 -8.28
C LYS A 76 17.80 6.94 -8.45
N GLU A 77 18.50 7.46 -9.45
CA GLU A 77 18.35 8.86 -9.86
C GLU A 77 17.06 9.01 -10.68
N VAL A 78 15.97 9.37 -10.00
CA VAL A 78 14.71 9.71 -10.67
C VAL A 78 14.82 11.14 -11.21
N SER A 79 15.25 11.27 -12.46
CA SER A 79 15.18 12.55 -13.17
C SER A 79 13.72 12.97 -13.30
N ARG A 80 13.39 14.21 -12.89
CA ARG A 80 12.04 14.83 -12.98
C ARG A 80 11.42 14.80 -14.39
N ALA A 81 12.22 14.53 -15.42
CA ALA A 81 11.82 14.45 -16.82
C ALA A 81 11.50 13.04 -17.33
N ALA A 82 11.45 12.02 -16.45
CA ALA A 82 11.05 10.66 -16.85
C ALA A 82 9.52 10.58 -17.04
N ASP A 83 9.05 11.11 -18.17
CA ASP A 83 7.67 11.00 -18.64
C ASP A 83 7.28 9.53 -18.78
N GLY A 84 6.50 9.02 -17.84
CA GLY A 84 5.99 7.64 -17.86
C GLY A 84 6.01 6.90 -16.53
N ILE A 85 6.65 7.45 -15.49
CA ILE A 85 6.64 6.84 -14.15
C ILE A 85 5.46 7.36 -13.34
N VAL A 86 4.44 6.51 -13.14
CA VAL A 86 3.26 6.81 -12.31
C VAL A 86 3.65 7.10 -10.85
N VAL A 87 4.74 6.47 -10.37
CA VAL A 87 5.30 6.67 -9.02
C VAL A 87 6.64 7.42 -9.11
N SER A 88 6.56 8.73 -9.29
CA SER A 88 7.76 9.57 -9.46
C SER A 88 8.41 9.95 -8.12
N ASP A 89 7.70 9.81 -7.01
CA ASP A 89 8.14 10.25 -5.68
C ASP A 89 7.43 9.48 -4.54
N HIS A 90 7.94 9.61 -3.31
CA HIS A 90 7.39 8.99 -2.08
C HIS A 90 5.94 9.44 -1.80
N SER A 91 5.59 10.66 -2.18
CA SER A 91 4.21 11.18 -2.12
C SER A 91 3.24 10.39 -3.01
N GLY A 92 3.67 10.01 -4.23
CA GLY A 92 2.89 9.17 -5.13
C GLY A 92 2.72 7.74 -4.61
N LEU A 93 3.74 7.19 -3.95
CA LEU A 93 3.67 5.87 -3.33
C LEU A 93 2.65 5.84 -2.18
N ALA A 94 2.62 6.87 -1.33
CA ALA A 94 1.64 7.01 -0.25
C ALA A 94 0.19 7.12 -0.77
N GLN A 95 -0.02 7.84 -1.89
CA GLN A 95 -1.34 7.95 -2.51
C GLN A 95 -1.82 6.60 -3.06
N ILE A 96 -0.93 5.83 -3.68
CA ILE A 96 -1.21 4.48 -4.19
C ILE A 96 -1.51 3.51 -3.06
N ASP A 97 -0.74 3.54 -1.97
CA ASP A 97 -0.99 2.73 -0.79
C ASP A 97 -2.39 2.99 -0.24
N GLN A 98 -2.77 4.27 -0.10
CA GLN A 98 -4.10 4.64 0.36
C GLN A 98 -5.21 4.16 -0.60
N GLN A 99 -4.99 4.22 -1.92
CA GLN A 99 -5.94 3.72 -2.93
C GLN A 99 -6.10 2.20 -2.85
N PHE A 100 -5.00 1.47 -2.68
CA PHE A 100 -5.01 0.02 -2.50
C PHE A 100 -5.84 -0.37 -1.27
N TRP A 101 -5.58 0.21 -0.10
CA TRP A 101 -6.30 -0.12 1.13
C TRP A 101 -7.79 0.23 1.07
N ARG A 102 -8.15 1.33 0.40
CA ARG A 102 -9.56 1.65 0.12
C ARG A 102 -10.22 0.59 -0.78
N GLY A 103 -9.53 0.14 -1.82
CA GLY A 103 -10.01 -0.91 -2.71
C GLY A 103 -10.16 -2.26 -2.00
N TYR A 104 -9.17 -2.62 -1.18
CA TYR A 104 -9.15 -3.81 -0.34
C TYR A 104 -10.30 -3.81 0.68
N GLY A 105 -10.49 -2.69 1.39
CA GLY A 105 -11.60 -2.51 2.33
C GLY A 105 -12.96 -2.64 1.65
N ARG A 106 -13.14 -2.05 0.45
CA ARG A 106 -14.39 -2.19 -0.32
C ARG A 106 -14.68 -3.64 -0.72
N ALA A 107 -13.65 -4.42 -1.06
CA ALA A 107 -13.82 -5.85 -1.32
C ALA A 107 -14.24 -6.63 -0.08
N GLY A 108 -13.66 -6.30 1.09
CA GLY A 108 -14.07 -6.87 2.38
C GLY A 108 -15.52 -6.50 2.77
N ILE A 109 -15.90 -5.23 2.59
CA ILE A 109 -17.26 -4.74 2.86
C ILE A 109 -18.29 -5.50 2.02
N GLY A 110 -18.00 -5.77 0.74
CA GLY A 110 -18.89 -6.55 -0.11
C GLY A 110 -19.20 -7.93 0.48
N LEU A 111 -18.19 -8.65 0.96
CA LEU A 111 -18.41 -9.93 1.65
C LEU A 111 -19.19 -9.74 2.97
N GLY A 112 -18.86 -8.72 3.75
CA GLY A 112 -19.56 -8.44 5.01
C GLY A 112 -21.05 -8.14 4.82
N VAL A 113 -21.39 -7.35 3.81
CA VAL A 113 -22.78 -7.06 3.39
C VAL A 113 -23.47 -8.34 2.96
N PHE A 114 -22.79 -9.19 2.19
CA PHE A 114 -23.33 -10.48 1.77
C PHE A 114 -23.69 -11.36 2.97
N MET A 115 -22.73 -11.61 3.87
CA MET A 115 -22.90 -12.53 5.00
C MET A 115 -23.94 -12.02 5.99
N THR A 116 -23.88 -10.73 6.33
CA THR A 116 -24.85 -10.10 7.24
C THR A 116 -26.26 -10.06 6.62
N GLY A 117 -26.35 -9.71 5.33
CA GLY A 117 -27.62 -9.68 4.60
C GLY A 117 -28.26 -11.06 4.52
N LEU A 118 -27.46 -12.10 4.31
CA LEU A 118 -27.96 -13.48 4.21
C LEU A 118 -28.42 -14.02 5.57
N LEU A 119 -27.69 -13.71 6.65
CA LEU A 119 -28.12 -14.01 8.01
C LEU A 119 -29.45 -13.32 8.34
N GLY A 120 -29.55 -12.02 8.04
CA GLY A 120 -30.78 -11.24 8.25
C GLY A 120 -31.96 -11.78 7.45
N LEU A 121 -31.75 -12.12 6.19
CA LEU A 121 -32.76 -12.73 5.31
C LEU A 121 -33.24 -14.08 5.86
N THR A 122 -32.32 -14.95 6.26
CA THR A 122 -32.65 -16.27 6.80
C THR A 122 -33.44 -16.13 8.10
N ALA A 123 -33.04 -15.22 9.00
CA ALA A 123 -33.76 -14.94 10.23
C ALA A 123 -35.16 -14.38 9.99
N ALA A 124 -35.33 -13.48 9.01
CA ALA A 124 -36.61 -12.89 8.67
C ALA A 124 -37.58 -13.94 8.07
N LEU A 125 -37.08 -14.87 7.26
CA LEU A 125 -37.90 -15.88 6.60
C LEU A 125 -38.15 -17.13 7.45
N ALA A 126 -37.47 -17.32 8.58
CA ALA A 126 -37.53 -18.54 9.39
C ALA A 126 -38.93 -18.95 9.87
N ARG A 127 -39.89 -18.00 9.91
CA ARG A 127 -41.29 -18.25 10.33
C ARG A 127 -42.27 -18.33 9.17
N THR A 128 -41.79 -18.31 7.92
CA THR A 128 -42.64 -18.35 6.72
C THR A 128 -42.91 -19.78 6.26
N SER A 129 -43.88 -19.96 5.37
CA SER A 129 -44.16 -21.26 4.77
C SER A 129 -42.98 -21.77 3.91
N PRO A 130 -42.84 -23.09 3.71
CA PRO A 130 -41.71 -23.67 2.97
C PRO A 130 -41.48 -23.14 1.56
N SER A 131 -42.57 -22.90 0.83
CA SER A 131 -42.51 -22.35 -0.52
C SER A 131 -42.00 -20.91 -0.52
N LEU A 132 -42.52 -20.07 0.39
CA LEU A 132 -42.08 -18.68 0.53
C LEU A 132 -40.64 -18.57 1.05
N PHE A 133 -40.24 -19.46 1.96
CA PHE A 133 -38.87 -19.53 2.44
C PHE A 133 -37.90 -19.83 1.28
N THR A 134 -38.18 -20.87 0.50
CA THR A 134 -37.29 -21.30 -0.60
C THR A 134 -37.17 -20.23 -1.67
N VAL A 135 -38.30 -19.66 -2.10
CA VAL A 135 -38.32 -18.59 -3.10
C VAL A 135 -37.66 -17.32 -2.56
N GLY A 136 -37.96 -16.94 -1.32
CA GLY A 136 -37.42 -15.75 -0.68
C GLY A 136 -35.91 -15.82 -0.44
N VAL A 137 -35.42 -16.96 0.06
CA VAL A 137 -33.98 -17.20 0.24
C VAL A 137 -33.27 -17.21 -1.12
N GLY A 138 -33.80 -17.91 -2.13
CA GLY A 138 -33.20 -17.94 -3.46
C GLY A 138 -33.13 -16.56 -4.13
N ALA A 139 -34.24 -15.80 -4.08
CA ALA A 139 -34.28 -14.44 -4.61
C ALA A 139 -33.34 -13.51 -3.84
N GLY A 140 -33.36 -13.56 -2.51
CA GLY A 140 -32.52 -12.71 -1.68
C GLY A 140 -31.03 -13.04 -1.80
N ILE A 141 -30.63 -14.31 -1.91
CA ILE A 141 -29.26 -14.72 -2.24
C ILE A 141 -28.84 -14.09 -3.57
N THR A 142 -29.69 -14.15 -4.59
CA THR A 142 -29.39 -13.60 -5.92
C THR A 142 -29.17 -12.09 -5.87
N VAL A 143 -30.06 -11.35 -5.20
CA VAL A 143 -29.97 -9.89 -5.06
C VAL A 143 -28.73 -9.51 -4.24
N LEU A 144 -28.52 -10.15 -3.08
CA LEU A 144 -27.36 -9.90 -2.23
C LEU A 144 -26.06 -10.24 -2.94
N PHE A 145 -26.04 -11.32 -3.72
CA PHE A 145 -24.89 -11.72 -4.51
C PHE A 145 -24.54 -10.67 -5.56
N ILE A 146 -25.51 -10.20 -6.34
CA ILE A 146 -25.28 -9.15 -7.35
C ILE A 146 -24.75 -7.89 -6.68
N LEU A 147 -25.39 -7.42 -5.60
CA LEU A 147 -24.97 -6.23 -4.88
C LEU A 147 -23.53 -6.37 -4.37
N SER A 148 -23.24 -7.47 -3.69
CA SER A 148 -21.93 -7.74 -3.09
C SER A 148 -20.84 -7.96 -4.14
N ALA A 149 -21.17 -8.65 -5.24
CA ALA A 149 -20.28 -8.86 -6.37
C ALA A 149 -19.96 -7.53 -7.08
N THR A 150 -20.92 -6.62 -7.25
CA THR A 150 -20.65 -5.32 -7.88
C THR A 150 -19.71 -4.45 -7.04
N LEU A 151 -19.90 -4.42 -5.72
CA LEU A 151 -19.02 -3.73 -4.78
C LEU A 151 -17.62 -4.35 -4.77
N SER A 152 -17.56 -5.68 -4.64
CA SER A 152 -16.30 -6.42 -4.56
C SER A 152 -15.52 -6.38 -5.86
N ALA A 153 -16.18 -6.54 -7.01
CA ALA A 153 -15.54 -6.51 -8.32
C ALA A 153 -14.93 -5.14 -8.64
N LYS A 154 -15.61 -4.04 -8.27
CA LYS A 154 -15.05 -2.69 -8.40
C LYS A 154 -13.80 -2.53 -7.53
N GLY A 155 -13.84 -2.98 -6.27
CA GLY A 155 -12.67 -2.98 -5.37
C GLY A 155 -11.51 -3.80 -5.93
N LEU A 156 -11.77 -5.04 -6.35
CA LEU A 156 -10.75 -5.96 -6.87
C LEU A 156 -10.13 -5.48 -8.19
N ARG A 157 -10.92 -4.89 -9.08
CA ARG A 157 -10.42 -4.28 -10.33
C ARG A 157 -9.49 -3.12 -10.02
N HIS A 158 -9.84 -2.28 -9.05
CA HIS A 158 -9.01 -1.16 -8.62
C HIS A 158 -7.70 -1.63 -7.97
N VAL A 159 -7.77 -2.62 -7.07
CA VAL A 159 -6.58 -3.25 -6.47
C VAL A 159 -5.67 -3.84 -7.56
N ARG A 160 -6.26 -4.51 -8.56
CA ARG A 160 -5.51 -5.08 -9.68
C ARG A 160 -4.84 -4.01 -10.52
N SER A 161 -5.51 -2.91 -10.86
CA SER A 161 -4.91 -1.85 -11.67
C SER A 161 -3.74 -1.21 -10.92
N VAL A 162 -3.95 -0.84 -9.66
CA VAL A 162 -2.91 -0.25 -8.80
C VAL A 162 -1.68 -1.16 -8.73
N HIS A 163 -1.88 -2.46 -8.53
CA HIS A 163 -0.75 -3.39 -8.47
C HIS A 163 -0.01 -3.53 -9.81
N VAL A 164 -0.72 -3.51 -10.94
CA VAL A 164 -0.10 -3.52 -12.27
C VAL A 164 0.71 -2.24 -12.50
N ASP A 165 0.19 -1.09 -12.08
CA ASP A 165 0.85 0.20 -12.23
C ASP A 165 2.13 0.29 -11.36
N VAL A 166 2.07 -0.21 -10.12
CA VAL A 166 3.23 -0.27 -9.23
C VAL A 166 4.27 -1.26 -9.75
N ASP A 167 3.86 -2.42 -10.27
CA ASP A 167 4.78 -3.41 -10.83
C ASP A 167 5.44 -2.91 -12.13
N ALA A 168 4.69 -2.20 -12.97
CA ALA A 168 5.24 -1.51 -14.14
C ALA A 168 6.26 -0.44 -13.73
N SER A 169 5.94 0.36 -12.71
CA SER A 169 6.84 1.38 -12.16
C SER A 169 8.11 0.75 -11.57
N ALA A 170 7.99 -0.35 -10.82
CA ALA A 170 9.12 -1.10 -10.28
C ALA A 170 10.06 -1.61 -11.39
N ARG A 171 9.48 -2.13 -12.48
CA ARG A 171 10.23 -2.59 -13.67
C ARG A 171 10.89 -1.45 -14.43
N HIS A 172 10.33 -0.25 -14.40
CA HIS A 172 10.93 0.93 -15.02
C HIS A 172 12.08 1.48 -14.16
N LEU A 173 11.85 1.62 -12.85
CA LEU A 173 12.86 2.08 -11.88
C LEU A 173 14.07 1.14 -11.82
N SER A 174 13.88 -0.17 -11.93
CA SER A 174 14.99 -1.12 -11.93
C SER A 174 15.96 -0.95 -13.12
N ARG A 175 15.50 -0.33 -14.22
CA ARG A 175 16.31 -0.04 -15.41
C ARG A 175 17.03 1.30 -15.34
N LEU A 176 16.67 2.17 -14.39
CA LEU A 176 17.34 3.46 -14.23
C LEU A 176 18.77 3.27 -13.69
N PRO A 177 19.69 4.19 -14.03
CA PRO A 177 21.02 4.20 -13.45
C PRO A 177 20.94 4.41 -11.93
N GLU A 178 21.87 3.77 -11.21
CA GLU A 178 22.02 3.98 -9.78
C GLU A 178 22.47 5.41 -9.51
N ARG A 179 21.91 6.00 -8.46
CA ARG A 179 22.35 7.29 -7.96
C ARG A 179 23.81 7.17 -7.59
N ARG A 180 24.66 7.98 -8.22
CA ARG A 180 26.08 7.97 -7.85
C ARG A 180 26.15 8.33 -6.37
N PRO A 181 26.93 7.61 -5.55
CA PRO A 181 27.14 8.03 -4.18
C PRO A 181 27.63 9.47 -4.25
N VAL A 182 26.91 10.38 -3.59
CA VAL A 182 27.40 11.74 -3.42
C VAL A 182 28.73 11.57 -2.73
N GLU A 183 29.82 11.78 -3.46
CA GLU A 183 31.15 11.89 -2.89
C GLU A 183 31.04 13.06 -1.93
N VAL A 184 30.78 12.74 -0.66
CA VAL A 184 30.84 13.68 0.43
C VAL A 184 32.28 14.16 0.36
N HIS A 185 32.45 15.34 -0.24
CA HIS A 185 33.68 16.10 -0.18
C HIS A 185 33.94 16.24 1.30
N ARG A 186 34.71 15.30 1.88
CA ARG A 186 35.10 15.36 3.28
C ARG A 186 35.74 16.74 3.38
N PRO A 187 35.18 17.67 4.16
CA PRO A 187 35.80 18.97 4.31
C PRO A 187 37.21 18.66 4.79
N ARG A 188 38.20 18.97 3.94
CA ARG A 188 39.61 18.69 4.16
C ARG A 188 39.89 19.20 5.57
N LYS A 189 40.01 18.28 6.53
CA LYS A 189 40.09 18.57 7.97
C LYS A 189 41.20 19.59 8.12
N ARG A 190 40.82 20.87 8.25
CA ARG A 190 41.77 21.97 8.34
C ARG A 190 42.49 21.70 9.63
N ARG A 191 43.72 21.18 9.54
CA ARG A 191 44.58 20.90 10.69
C ARG A 191 44.55 22.16 11.53
N THR A 192 43.91 22.08 12.69
CA THR A 192 44.05 23.09 13.73
C THR A 192 45.54 23.20 14.02
N PRO A 193 46.13 24.40 13.97
CA PRO A 193 47.51 24.57 14.37
C PRO A 193 47.61 24.11 15.82
N ARG A 194 48.48 23.13 16.09
CA ARG A 194 48.84 22.75 17.46
C ARG A 194 49.36 24.01 18.13
N VAL A 195 48.58 24.56 19.05
CA VAL A 195 49.05 25.53 20.02
C VAL A 195 50.11 24.82 20.84
N ALA A 196 51.37 25.22 20.67
CA ALA A 196 52.47 24.74 21.48
C ALA A 196 52.34 25.35 22.88
N LEU A 197 52.10 24.50 23.88
CA LEU A 197 51.96 24.84 25.30
C LEU A 197 53.31 25.04 26.01
N PHE A 198 54.33 25.56 25.32
CA PHE A 198 55.62 25.85 25.95
C PHE A 198 56.10 27.26 25.60
N PRO A 199 56.27 28.14 26.60
CA PRO A 199 56.89 29.44 26.40
C PRO A 199 58.39 29.24 26.17
N ARG A 200 58.86 29.50 24.95
CA ARG A 200 60.29 29.58 24.64
C ARG A 200 60.78 30.97 25.04
N GLN A 201 61.40 31.05 26.21
CA GLN A 201 62.17 32.23 26.64
C GLN A 201 63.45 32.38 25.81
N GLY A 202 63.75 33.62 25.41
CA GLY A 202 65.06 34.12 24.96
C GLY A 202 65.44 33.71 23.54
N THR A 203 65.95 34.58 22.67
CA THR A 203 66.65 35.85 22.87
C THR A 203 66.53 36.71 21.61
N THR A 204 66.66 38.01 21.83
CA THR A 204 66.86 39.11 20.88
C THR A 204 67.64 38.74 19.62
N ASP A 205 67.11 39.09 18.45
CA ASP A 205 67.97 39.76 17.47
C ASP A 205 67.22 40.78 16.61
N ARG A 206 67.96 41.81 16.29
CA ARG A 206 67.58 43.17 15.94
C ARG A 206 67.93 43.39 14.47
N ARG A 207 66.94 43.50 13.59
CA ARG A 207 67.07 44.10 12.23
C ARG A 207 65.67 44.42 11.70
N ARG A 208 65.17 45.66 11.79
CA ARG A 208 65.48 46.88 11.02
C ARG A 208 65.51 46.65 9.50
N GLY A 209 64.55 47.27 8.82
CA GLY A 209 64.33 47.33 7.37
C GLY A 209 62.82 47.29 7.10
N LEU A 210 62.03 48.33 7.43
CA LEU A 210 61.85 49.53 6.62
C LEU A 210 61.84 49.21 5.12
N ASP A 211 60.65 49.00 4.55
CA ASP A 211 60.20 49.87 3.46
C ASP A 211 58.70 49.71 3.13
N ARG A 212 58.03 50.87 3.07
CA ARG A 212 57.09 51.35 2.02
C ARG A 212 55.96 50.42 1.54
N LYS A 213 54.71 50.84 1.35
CA LYS A 213 54.00 52.13 1.17
C LYS A 213 52.52 51.83 1.49
N ALA A 214 51.86 52.60 2.34
CA ALA A 214 51.00 53.74 1.95
C ALA A 214 49.93 53.39 0.90
N GLY A 215 48.68 53.30 1.38
CA GLY A 215 47.47 53.39 0.57
C GLY A 215 46.22 53.43 1.45
N PRO A 216 45.79 54.61 1.92
CA PRO A 216 44.45 54.82 2.47
C PRO A 216 43.54 55.38 1.37
N ASN A 217 42.32 54.85 1.22
CA ASN A 217 41.10 55.64 1.03
C ASN A 217 39.84 54.78 0.78
N PRO A 218 38.63 55.34 1.03
CA PRO A 218 37.65 54.68 1.87
C PRO A 218 36.27 54.66 1.15
N PRO A 219 35.10 54.93 1.77
CA PRO A 219 33.86 54.21 1.47
C PRO A 219 32.97 54.93 0.43
N ARG A 220 32.00 54.22 -0.14
CA ARG A 220 30.84 54.86 -0.78
C ARG A 220 29.52 54.26 -0.27
N ARG A 221 28.81 55.09 0.50
CA ARG A 221 27.36 55.06 0.70
C ARG A 221 26.65 55.41 -0.63
N ALA A 222 25.49 54.81 -0.85
CA ALA A 222 24.22 55.39 -1.37
C ALA A 222 23.27 54.19 -1.54
N LEU A 223 22.21 53.97 -0.75
CA LEU A 223 20.97 54.75 -0.62
C LEU A 223 20.41 55.18 -1.97
N GLU A 224 19.40 54.43 -2.44
CA GLU A 224 18.19 54.88 -3.14
C GLU A 224 17.27 53.65 -3.23
N SER A 225 16.24 53.55 -2.40
CA SER A 225 14.92 54.19 -2.52
C SER A 225 14.15 53.65 -3.74
N THR A 226 13.21 52.72 -3.54
CA THR A 226 11.75 52.97 -3.48
C THR A 226 11.16 53.69 -4.69
N GLY A 227 10.19 53.01 -5.31
CA GLY A 227 9.30 53.44 -6.39
C GLY A 227 8.51 52.26 -6.88
#